data_AF-A0AAE4LKQ2-F1
#
_entry.id   AF-A0AAE4LKQ2-F1
#
_cell.length_a   1.000
_cell.length_b   1.000
_cell.length_c   1.000
_cell.angle_alpha   90.00
_cell.angle_beta   90.00
_cell.angle_gamma   90.00
#
_symmetry.space_group_name_H-M   'P 1'
#
loop_
_entity.id
_entity.type
_entity.pdbx_description
1 polymer ?
#
loop_
_entity_poly.entity_id
_entity_poly.type
_entity_poly.pdbx_seq_one_letter_code
_entity_poly.pdbx_strand_id
1 'polypeptide(L)'
;MTDSEYLSQRKELENRIAQLDAAHLNDREYMDGDHVHIDIGWKSVRGVICGCYIEKADGSIHYYYHPLKKDGTPGKAVRSTFVGCKLTKL
;
A
#
# COMPACT_ATOMS: atom_id res chain seq x y z
N MET A 1 12.64 16.78 31.85
CA MET A 1 12.87 16.64 30.41
C MET A 1 13.26 18.00 29.88
N THR A 2 14.52 18.14 29.51
CA THR A 2 15.10 19.35 28.94
C THR A 2 14.81 19.41 27.44
N ASP A 3 14.84 20.61 26.84
CA ASP A 3 14.63 20.81 25.39
C ASP A 3 15.55 19.91 24.54
N SER A 4 16.78 19.68 25.01
CA SER A 4 17.76 18.83 24.33
C SER A 4 17.37 17.35 24.34
N GLU A 5 16.80 16.86 25.44
CA GLU A 5 16.29 15.48 25.53
C GLU A 5 15.07 15.26 24.64
N TYR A 6 14.18 16.25 24.54
CA TYR A 6 13.01 16.19 23.67
C TYR A 6 13.40 16.16 22.19
N LEU A 7 14.32 17.04 21.76
CA LEU A 7 14.82 17.07 20.38
C LEU A 7 15.53 15.76 19.99
N SER A 8 16.29 15.18 20.92
CA SER A 8 16.98 13.91 20.69
C SER A 8 15.99 12.75 20.51
N GLN A 9 14.99 12.64 21.38
CA GLN A 9 13.93 11.63 21.25
C GLN A 9 13.09 11.81 19.98
N ARG A 10 12.79 13.05 19.59
CA ARG A 10 12.04 13.34 18.36
C ARG A 10 12.81 12.90 17.13
N LYS A 11 14.12 13.18 17.07
CA LYS A 11 14.98 12.75 15.96
C LYS A 11 15.16 11.23 15.93
N GLU A 12 15.24 10.58 17.08
CA GLU A 12 15.29 9.11 17.17
C GLU A 12 13.98 8.48 16.69
N LEU A 13 12.83 9.07 17.03
CA LEU A 13 11.52 8.65 16.55
C LEU A 13 11.40 8.82 15.02
N GLU A 14 11.82 9.97 14.48
CA GLU A 14 11.83 10.22 13.03
C GLU A 14 12.71 9.20 12.29
N ASN A 15 13.88 8.88 12.82
CA ASN A 15 14.76 7.85 12.26
C ASN A 15 14.13 6.46 12.32
N ARG A 16 13.43 6.11 13.41
CA ARG A 16 12.71 4.84 13.54
C ARG A 16 11.56 4.74 12.54
N ILE A 17 10.81 5.82 12.34
CA ILE A 17 9.77 5.91 11.33
C ILE A 17 10.36 5.73 9.93
N ALA A 18 11.46 6.42 9.61
CA ALA A 18 12.12 6.28 8.30
C ALA A 18 12.65 4.86 8.04
N GLN A 19 13.16 4.17 9.08
CA GLN A 19 13.58 2.78 8.98
C GLN A 19 12.39 1.83 8.80
N LEU A 20 11.29 2.05 9.50
CA LEU A 20 10.04 1.31 9.33
C LEU A 20 9.46 1.52 7.92
N ASP A 21 9.41 2.77 7.44
CA ASP A 21 9.00 3.09 6.07
C ASP A 21 9.87 2.36 5.04
N ALA A 22 11.20 2.34 5.21
CA ALA A 22 12.12 1.64 4.31
C ALA A 22 11.95 0.11 4.34
N ALA A 23 11.70 -0.47 5.52
CA ALA A 23 11.45 -1.90 5.66
C ALA A 23 10.10 -2.30 5.03
N HIS A 24 9.03 -1.55 5.33
CA HIS A 24 7.70 -1.79 4.79
C HIS A 24 7.61 -1.52 3.28
N LEU A 25 8.39 -0.58 2.72
CA LEU A 25 8.41 -0.29 1.27
C LEU A 25 8.93 -1.47 0.44
N ASN A 26 9.70 -2.37 1.07
CA ASN A 26 10.20 -3.60 0.48
C ASN A 26 9.26 -4.80 0.69
N ASP A 27 8.25 -4.68 1.56
CA ASP A 27 7.19 -5.67 1.76
C ASP A 27 6.12 -5.50 0.67
N ARG A 28 6.54 -5.73 -0.58
CA ARG A 28 5.65 -5.67 -1.75
C ARG A 28 5.14 -7.07 -2.03
N GLU A 29 4.10 -7.47 -1.31
CA GLU A 29 3.39 -8.72 -1.60
C GLU A 29 2.96 -8.77 -3.08
N TYR A 30 2.64 -7.62 -3.67
CA TYR A 30 2.27 -7.46 -5.09
C TYR A 30 3.22 -6.52 -5.84
N MET A 31 3.60 -6.92 -7.05
CA MET A 31 4.44 -6.15 -7.96
C MET A 31 3.62 -5.42 -9.03
N ASP A 32 4.19 -4.37 -9.60
CA ASP A 32 3.57 -3.66 -10.74
C ASP A 32 3.34 -4.65 -11.90
N GLY A 33 2.11 -4.66 -12.45
CA GLY A 33 1.69 -5.61 -13.47
C GLY A 33 1.02 -6.89 -12.93
N ASP A 34 1.06 -7.15 -11.62
CA ASP A 34 0.39 -8.31 -11.04
C ASP A 34 -1.12 -8.22 -11.22
N HIS A 35 -1.70 -9.29 -11.74
CA HIS A 35 -3.15 -9.44 -11.83
C HIS A 35 -3.68 -9.92 -10.48
N VAL A 36 -4.71 -9.24 -10.00
CA VAL A 36 -5.29 -9.49 -8.68
C VAL A 36 -6.80 -9.54 -8.73
N HIS A 37 -7.39 -10.39 -7.90
CA HIS A 37 -8.75 -10.24 -7.43
C HIS A 37 -8.78 -9.28 -6.25
N ILE A 38 -9.63 -8.25 -6.36
CA ILE A 38 -9.92 -7.30 -5.30
C ILE A 38 -11.33 -7.53 -4.79
N ASP A 39 -11.47 -7.92 -3.53
CA ASP A 39 -12.75 -7.97 -2.84
C ASP A 39 -13.02 -6.64 -2.11
N ILE A 40 -14.10 -5.96 -2.49
CA ILE A 40 -14.53 -4.71 -1.84
C ILE A 40 -15.79 -4.92 -0.99
N GLY A 41 -16.02 -6.14 -0.50
CA GLY A 41 -17.13 -6.54 0.36
C GLY A 41 -18.42 -6.86 -0.40
N TRP A 42 -18.97 -5.88 -1.14
CA TRP A 42 -20.22 -6.05 -1.91
C TRP A 42 -20.01 -6.50 -3.36
N LYS A 43 -18.75 -6.60 -3.80
CA LYS A 43 -18.36 -6.92 -5.18
C LYS A 43 -16.90 -7.35 -5.21
N SER A 44 -16.58 -8.31 -6.06
CA SER A 44 -15.21 -8.62 -6.45
C SER A 44 -14.90 -7.98 -7.81
N VAL A 45 -13.72 -7.38 -7.95
CA VAL A 45 -13.22 -6.78 -9.19
C VAL A 45 -11.87 -7.40 -9.52
N ARG A 46 -11.55 -7.57 -10.81
CA ARG A 46 -10.18 -7.92 -11.23
C ARG A 46 -9.43 -6.65 -11.56
N GLY A 47 -8.14 -6.59 -11.24
CA GLY A 47 -7.31 -5.44 -11.51
C GLY A 47 -5.87 -5.82 -11.77
N VAL A 48 -5.11 -4.84 -12.23
CA VAL A 48 -3.65 -4.91 -12.37
C VAL A 48 -3.04 -3.89 -11.44
N ILE A 49 -2.12 -4.32 -10.57
CA ILE A 49 -1.40 -3.43 -9.66
C ILE A 49 -0.52 -2.48 -10.47
N CYS A 50 -0.53 -1.19 -10.13
CA CYS A 50 0.30 -0.16 -10.75
C CYS A 50 1.11 0.68 -9.74
N GLY A 51 1.20 0.21 -8.50
CA GLY A 51 1.97 0.85 -7.45
C GLY A 51 1.44 0.55 -6.06
N CYS A 52 2.20 0.96 -5.04
CA CYS A 52 1.81 0.85 -3.64
C CYS A 52 2.45 1.97 -2.81
N TYR A 53 1.82 2.28 -1.67
CA TYR A 53 2.36 3.17 -0.64
C TYR A 53 1.96 2.66 0.74
N ILE A 54 2.66 3.10 1.78
CA ILE A 54 2.28 2.84 3.17
C ILE A 54 1.62 4.08 3.74
N GLU A 55 0.44 3.91 4.32
CA GLU A 55 -0.26 4.97 5.02
C GLU A 55 0.47 5.29 6.33
N LYS A 56 0.85 6.55 6.52
CA LYS A 56 1.65 6.97 7.68
C LYS A 56 0.84 6.96 8.98
N ALA A 57 -0.48 7.08 8.87
CA ALA A 57 -1.35 7.16 10.03
C ALA A 57 -1.49 5.83 10.78
N ASP A 58 -1.54 4.71 10.06
CA ASP A 58 -1.80 3.38 10.62
C ASP A 58 -0.83 2.29 10.16
N GLY A 59 0.10 2.60 9.27
CA GLY A 59 1.09 1.66 8.73
C GLY A 59 0.51 0.67 7.72
N SER A 60 -0.74 0.84 7.27
CA SER A 60 -1.36 -0.06 6.31
C SER A 60 -0.77 0.11 4.90
N ILE A 61 -0.61 -1.00 4.17
CA ILE A 61 -0.12 -0.96 2.79
C ILE A 61 -1.31 -0.78 1.85
N HIS A 62 -1.28 0.31 1.10
CA HIS A 62 -2.25 0.65 0.08
C HIS A 62 -1.68 0.36 -1.31
N TYR A 63 -2.47 -0.32 -2.15
CA TYR A 63 -2.14 -0.67 -3.51
C TYR A 63 -3.00 0.11 -4.49
N TYR A 64 -2.36 0.68 -5.51
CA TYR A 64 -3.01 1.25 -6.67
C TYR A 64 -3.21 0.18 -7.73
N TYR A 65 -4.37 0.20 -8.38
CA TYR A 65 -4.67 -0.74 -9.45
C TYR A 65 -5.54 -0.12 -10.54
N HIS A 66 -5.38 -0.66 -11.75
CA HIS A 66 -6.28 -0.46 -12.87
C HIS A 66 -7.32 -1.58 -12.91
N PRO A 67 -8.63 -1.31 -12.79
CA PRO A 67 -9.65 -2.32 -12.96
C PRO A 67 -9.60 -2.91 -14.36
N LEU A 68 -9.68 -4.24 -14.47
CA LEU A 68 -9.75 -4.90 -15.77
C LEU A 68 -11.14 -4.77 -16.38
N LYS A 69 -11.17 -4.49 -17.68
CA LYS A 69 -12.39 -4.58 -18.49
C LYS A 69 -12.73 -6.05 -18.77
N LYS A 70 -13.90 -6.28 -19.38
CA LYS A 70 -14.36 -7.63 -19.77
C LYS A 70 -13.39 -8.34 -20.74
N ASP A 71 -12.65 -7.58 -21.54
CA ASP A 71 -11.65 -8.07 -22.49
C ASP A 71 -10.26 -8.33 -21.84
N GLY A 72 -10.14 -8.15 -20.52
CA GLY A 72 -8.87 -8.32 -19.79
C GLY A 72 -7.91 -7.14 -19.90
N THR A 73 -8.27 -6.06 -20.61
CA THR A 73 -7.41 -4.87 -20.70
C THR A 73 -7.54 -3.98 -19.46
N PRO A 74 -6.45 -3.36 -18.98
CA PRO A 74 -6.51 -2.38 -17.90
C PRO A 74 -7.38 -1.16 -18.29
N GLY A 75 -8.27 -0.76 -17.40
CA GLY A 75 -9.03 0.48 -17.50
C GLY A 75 -8.15 1.71 -17.27
N LYS A 76 -8.54 2.86 -17.84
CA LYS A 76 -7.78 4.12 -17.66
C LYS A 76 -7.84 4.67 -16.23
N ALA A 77 -8.87 4.31 -15.46
CA ALA A 77 -9.04 4.78 -14.09
C ALA A 77 -8.11 4.02 -13.15
N VAL A 78 -7.42 4.76 -12.27
CA VAL A 78 -6.66 4.20 -11.15
C VAL A 78 -7.57 4.19 -9.92
N ARG A 79 -7.52 3.12 -9.15
CA ARG A 79 -8.19 2.98 -7.84
C ARG A 79 -7.19 2.54 -6.79
N SER A 80 -7.55 2.68 -5.51
CA SER A 80 -6.75 2.19 -4.39
C SER A 80 -7.52 1.18 -3.53
N THR A 81 -6.79 0.29 -2.88
CA THR A 81 -7.28 -0.64 -1.85
C THR A 81 -6.16 -0.92 -0.85
N PHE A 82 -6.44 -1.49 0.33
CA PHE A 82 -5.43 -1.81 1.34
C PHE A 82 -5.33 -3.32 1.60
N VAL A 83 -4.14 -3.78 2.00
CA VAL A 83 -3.90 -5.18 2.41
C VAL A 83 -4.43 -5.41 3.82
N GLY A 84 -5.25 -6.46 3.97
CA GLY A 84 -5.88 -6.84 5.22
C GLY A 84 -6.94 -7.94 5.06
N CYS A 85 -7.68 -7.96 3.95
CA CYS A 85 -8.65 -9.03 3.59
C CYS A 85 -9.03 -9.03 2.09
N LYS A 86 -8.50 -8.09 1.29
CA LYS A 86 -9.17 -7.61 0.08
C LYS A 86 -8.45 -7.92 -1.23
N LEU A 87 -7.23 -8.45 -1.20
CA LEU A 87 -6.42 -8.70 -2.39
C LEU A 87 -6.03 -10.17 -2.44
N THR A 88 -6.14 -10.79 -3.61
CA THR A 88 -5.72 -12.17 -3.86
C THR A 88 -5.09 -12.24 -5.24
N LYS A 89 -3.90 -12.84 -5.37
CA LYS A 89 -3.28 -13.06 -6.69
C LYS A 89 -4.14 -13.96 -7.56
N LEU A 90 -4.21 -13.61 -8.84
CA LEU A 90 -4.90 -14.39 -9.88
C LEU A 90 -4.02 -15.49 -10.45
#